data_AF-A0A1Q9YN18-F1
#
_entry.id   AF-A0A1Q9YN18-F1
#
_cell.length_a   1.000
_cell.length_b   1.000
_cell.length_c   1.000
_cell.angle_alpha   90.00
_cell.angle_beta   90.00
_cell.angle_gamma   90.00
#
_symmetry.space_group_name_H-M   'P 1'
#
loop_
_entity.id
_entity.type
_entity.pdbx_description
1 polymer ?
#
loop_
_entity_poly.entity_id
_entity_poly.type
_entity_poly.pdbx_seq_one_letter_code
_entity_poly.pdbx_strand_id
1 'polypeptide(L)'
;MHLYDFRYFSRNRKLWIVCFLIFLCGFMGFSLAVTVQTNLWKARLEMAQKQYGMWQGMRLDINEQDRDLLSHHALVTTIGTEEIYGLLETDEAAFVMGTADPAFYELANYHLIQGDLPQTGSEILVETRVLDELGLAYVPGQAVTGVIQGEIRTFTVSGIMDNYSALWISGDRQPGMFVGQGSGRSRKV
;
A
#
# COMPACT_ATOMS: atom_id res chain seq x y z
N MET A 1 7.68 57.24 -29.19
CA MET A 1 8.68 56.42 -28.46
C MET A 1 8.30 54.96 -28.67
N HIS A 2 9.26 54.08 -29.04
CA HIS A 2 9.11 52.64 -29.34
C HIS A 2 8.49 52.17 -30.69
N LEU A 3 9.06 52.55 -31.84
CA LEU A 3 8.86 51.82 -33.10
C LEU A 3 10.15 51.53 -33.90
N TYR A 4 11.32 51.97 -33.42
CA TYR A 4 12.60 51.81 -34.13
C TYR A 4 13.37 50.54 -33.74
N ASP A 5 13.10 49.97 -32.56
CA ASP A 5 13.90 48.86 -32.01
C ASP A 5 13.67 47.53 -32.76
N PHE A 6 12.50 47.33 -33.37
CA PHE A 6 12.18 46.10 -34.09
C PHE A 6 12.78 46.02 -35.51
N ARG A 7 13.11 47.17 -36.13
CA ARG A 7 13.66 47.23 -37.51
C ARG A 7 15.14 46.85 -37.58
N TYR A 8 15.87 46.92 -36.47
CA TYR A 8 17.28 46.49 -36.44
C TYR A 8 17.39 44.95 -36.48
N PHE A 9 16.55 44.26 -35.72
CA PHE A 9 16.50 42.80 -35.66
C PHE A 9 16.01 42.17 -36.96
N SER A 10 15.02 42.77 -37.64
CA SER A 10 14.47 42.23 -38.89
C SER A 10 15.37 42.41 -40.11
N ARG A 11 16.36 43.32 -40.05
CA ARG A 11 17.29 43.59 -41.16
C ARG A 11 18.52 42.68 -41.17
N ASN A 12 18.90 42.13 -40.01
CA ASN A 12 20.05 41.23 -39.86
C ASN A 12 19.62 39.78 -39.58
N ARG A 13 19.35 39.03 -40.66
CA ARG A 13 18.91 37.63 -40.62
C ARG A 13 19.80 36.73 -39.74
N LYS A 14 21.12 36.99 -39.68
CA LYS A 14 22.06 36.24 -38.82
C LYS A 14 21.80 36.44 -37.33
N LEU A 15 21.56 37.69 -36.88
CA LEU A 15 21.28 38.00 -35.48
C LEU A 15 19.94 37.40 -35.03
N TRP A 16 18.92 37.47 -35.89
CA TRP A 16 17.63 36.85 -35.63
C TRP A 16 17.73 35.31 -35.50
N ILE A 17 18.49 34.65 -36.38
CA ILE A 17 18.75 33.20 -36.29
C ILE A 17 19.48 32.86 -34.98
N VAL A 18 20.50 33.62 -34.58
CA VAL A 18 21.24 33.35 -33.34
C VAL A 18 20.34 33.50 -32.11
N CYS A 19 19.56 34.58 -32.01
CA CYS A 19 18.62 34.76 -30.90
C CYS A 19 17.53 33.68 -30.87
N PHE A 20 17.02 33.28 -32.03
CA PHE A 20 16.07 32.17 -32.14
C PHE A 20 16.69 30.85 -31.68
N LEU A 21 17.93 30.56 -32.08
CA LEU A 21 18.65 29.34 -31.65
C LEU A 21 18.89 29.33 -30.15
N ILE A 22 19.29 30.46 -29.56
CA ILE A 22 19.46 30.57 -28.10
C ILE A 22 18.14 30.30 -27.38
N PHE A 23 17.05 30.91 -27.84
CA PHE A 23 15.71 30.67 -27.29
C PHE A 23 15.29 29.20 -27.45
N LEU A 24 15.51 28.60 -28.63
CA LEU A 24 15.19 27.21 -28.91
C LEU A 24 15.97 26.25 -28.01
N CYS A 25 17.28 26.46 -27.85
CA CYS A 25 18.11 25.67 -26.94
C CYS A 25 17.65 25.80 -25.49
N GLY A 26 17.32 27.01 -25.04
CA GLY A 26 16.79 27.25 -23.70
C GLY A 26 15.45 26.55 -23.47
N PHE A 27 14.53 26.66 -24.43
CA PHE A 27 13.22 26.00 -24.38
C PHE A 27 13.35 24.47 -24.38
N MET A 28 14.24 23.92 -25.22
CA MET A 28 14.50 22.49 -25.28
C MET A 28 15.12 21.97 -23.98
N GLY A 29 16.07 22.71 -23.40
CA GLY A 29 16.66 22.39 -22.10
C GLY A 29 15.62 22.41 -20.96
N PHE A 30 14.76 23.42 -20.94
CA PHE A 30 13.67 23.51 -19.96
C PHE A 30 12.65 22.37 -20.12
N SER A 31 12.23 22.09 -21.36
CA SER A 31 11.31 20.98 -21.66
C SER A 31 11.89 19.65 -21.22
N LEU A 32 13.18 19.40 -21.52
CA LEU A 32 13.86 18.18 -21.10
C LEU A 32 13.91 18.07 -19.57
N ALA A 33 14.22 19.16 -18.86
CA ALA A 33 14.24 19.17 -17.41
C ALA A 33 12.87 18.83 -16.81
N VAL A 34 11.78 19.40 -17.33
CA VAL A 34 10.41 19.09 -16.90
C VAL A 34 10.05 17.62 -17.18
N THR A 35 10.40 17.10 -18.36
CA THR A 35 10.14 15.69 -18.70
C THR A 35 10.89 14.73 -17.77
N VAL A 36 12.16 15.00 -17.50
CA VAL A 36 12.95 14.20 -16.55
C VAL A 36 12.36 14.27 -15.15
N GLN A 37 12.02 15.46 -14.66
CA GLN A 37 11.47 15.64 -13.32
C GLN A 37 10.12 14.93 -13.14
N THR A 38 9.24 14.99 -14.15
CA THR A 38 7.93 14.33 -14.11
C THR A 38 8.07 12.81 -14.16
N ASN A 39 8.99 12.27 -14.97
CA ASN A 39 9.26 10.84 -15.00
C ASN A 39 9.87 10.32 -13.70
N LEU A 40 10.82 11.07 -13.11
CA LEU A 40 11.39 10.71 -11.81
C LEU A 40 10.34 10.74 -10.70
N TRP A 41 9.43 11.71 -10.72
CA TRP A 41 8.33 11.77 -9.77
C TRP A 41 7.41 10.56 -9.90
N LYS A 42 6.99 10.20 -11.13
CA LYS A 42 6.17 9.01 -11.38
C LYS A 42 6.84 7.74 -10.91
N ALA A 43 8.11 7.54 -11.25
CA ALA A 43 8.87 6.36 -10.81
C ALA A 43 8.95 6.27 -9.28
N ARG A 44 9.14 7.41 -8.58
CA ARG A 44 9.12 7.44 -7.11
C ARG A 44 7.75 7.09 -6.54
N LEU A 45 6.68 7.59 -7.15
CA LEU A 45 5.32 7.28 -6.73
C LEU A 45 5.01 5.79 -6.93
N GLU A 46 5.38 5.22 -8.08
CA GLU A 46 5.21 3.79 -8.36
C GLU A 46 6.02 2.91 -7.40
N MET A 47 7.26 3.31 -7.07
CA MET A 47 8.07 2.60 -6.06
C MET A 47 7.43 2.69 -4.67
N ALA A 48 6.95 3.86 -4.28
CA ALA A 48 6.28 4.05 -3.00
C ALA A 48 4.99 3.20 -2.92
N GLN A 49 4.20 3.17 -3.99
CA GLN A 49 2.99 2.35 -4.05
C GLN A 49 3.30 0.85 -3.96
N LYS A 50 4.36 0.40 -4.62
CA LYS A 50 4.81 -0.99 -4.53
C LYS A 50 5.27 -1.37 -3.12
N GLN A 51 5.94 -0.44 -2.42
CA GLN A 51 6.52 -0.69 -1.11
C GLN A 51 5.50 -0.55 0.02
N TYR A 52 4.66 0.48 -0.02
CA TYR A 52 3.79 0.84 1.12
C TYR A 52 2.32 0.52 0.88
N GLY A 53 1.92 0.24 -0.36
CA GLY A 53 0.52 0.13 -0.77
C GLY A 53 0.03 1.37 -1.53
N MET A 54 -1.13 1.23 -2.15
CA MET A 54 -1.81 2.26 -2.95
C MET A 54 -2.70 3.20 -2.12
N TRP A 55 -2.85 2.94 -0.82
CA TRP A 55 -3.65 3.77 0.07
C TRP A 55 -3.02 5.15 0.31
N GLN A 56 -3.88 6.15 0.52
CA GLN A 56 -3.46 7.54 0.76
C GLN A 56 -3.64 7.96 2.22
N GLY A 57 -4.46 7.21 2.95
CA GLY A 57 -4.67 7.39 4.38
C GLY A 57 -5.37 6.18 4.97
N MET A 58 -5.26 6.05 6.28
CA MET A 58 -5.91 5.00 7.07
C MET A 58 -6.59 5.65 8.27
N ARG A 59 -7.84 5.27 8.51
CA ARG A 59 -8.61 5.72 9.67
C ARG A 59 -8.76 4.55 10.64
N LEU A 60 -8.11 4.67 11.80
CA LEU A 60 -8.24 3.72 12.91
C LEU A 60 -9.52 4.00 13.71
N ASP A 61 -10.02 2.97 14.38
CA ASP A 61 -11.18 3.03 15.29
C ASP A 61 -12.41 3.72 14.67
N ILE A 62 -12.76 3.27 13.47
CA ILE A 62 -13.83 3.86 12.68
C ILE A 62 -15.21 3.58 13.30
N ASN A 63 -16.02 4.63 13.49
CA ASN A 63 -17.43 4.50 13.89
C ASN A 63 -18.35 4.54 12.65
N GLU A 64 -19.66 4.33 12.86
CA GLU A 64 -20.63 4.34 11.74
C GLU A 64 -20.70 5.69 11.00
N GLN A 65 -20.53 6.81 11.71
CA GLN A 65 -20.54 8.15 11.10
C GLN A 65 -19.30 8.39 10.22
N ASP A 66 -18.12 7.95 10.67
CA ASP A 66 -16.88 8.04 9.92
C ASP A 66 -16.97 7.15 8.66
N ARG A 67 -17.57 5.95 8.76
CA ARG A 67 -17.83 5.06 7.61
C ARG A 67 -18.75 5.72 6.59
N ASP A 68 -19.84 6.32 7.05
CA ASP A 68 -20.81 7.00 6.19
C ASP A 68 -20.20 8.22 5.49
N LEU A 69 -19.37 9.00 6.21
CA LEU A 69 -18.67 10.14 5.63
C LEU A 69 -17.70 9.68 4.54
N LEU A 70 -16.88 8.66 4.80
CA LEU A 70 -15.88 8.18 3.85
C LEU A 70 -16.52 7.54 2.60
N SER A 71 -17.60 6.78 2.77
CA SER A 71 -18.28 6.11 1.65
C SER A 71 -18.98 7.08 0.70
N HIS A 72 -19.38 8.26 1.17
CA HIS A 72 -20.05 9.29 0.36
C HIS A 72 -19.14 10.44 -0.06
N HIS A 73 -17.87 10.45 0.35
CA HIS A 73 -16.97 11.55 0.05
C HIS A 73 -16.48 11.50 -1.41
N ALA A 74 -16.71 12.56 -2.18
CA ALA A 74 -16.42 12.60 -3.62
C ALA A 74 -14.94 12.40 -4.01
N LEU A 75 -14.01 12.60 -3.08
CA LEU A 75 -12.57 12.36 -3.31
C LEU A 75 -12.13 10.92 -2.99
N VAL A 76 -12.98 10.09 -2.40
CA VAL A 76 -12.65 8.71 -2.04
C VAL A 76 -13.06 7.80 -3.19
N THR A 77 -12.10 7.09 -3.77
CA THR A 77 -12.34 6.17 -4.91
C THR A 77 -12.50 4.72 -4.46
N THR A 78 -11.69 4.29 -3.49
CA THR A 78 -11.67 2.91 -3.00
C THR A 78 -11.52 2.93 -1.49
N ILE A 79 -12.25 2.07 -0.80
CA ILE A 79 -12.15 1.84 0.63
C ILE A 79 -11.91 0.35 0.83
N GLY A 80 -10.83 0.04 1.55
CA GLY A 80 -10.55 -1.29 2.06
C GLY A 80 -10.70 -1.29 3.57
N THR A 81 -11.23 -2.39 4.10
CA THR A 81 -11.46 -2.54 5.53
C THR A 81 -10.66 -3.71 6.06
N GLU A 82 -9.96 -3.48 7.16
CA GLU A 82 -9.44 -4.52 8.04
C GLU A 82 -10.09 -4.43 9.42
N GLU A 83 -10.21 -5.58 10.08
CA GLU A 83 -10.71 -5.69 11.44
C GLU A 83 -9.74 -6.53 12.26
N ILE A 84 -9.27 -5.99 13.39
CA ILE A 84 -8.39 -6.71 14.30
C ILE A 84 -9.22 -7.63 15.19
N TYR A 85 -8.92 -8.92 15.14
CA TYR A 85 -9.58 -9.96 15.92
C TYR A 85 -9.00 -10.10 17.33
N GLY A 86 -7.69 -9.90 17.47
CA GLY A 86 -6.98 -10.02 18.74
C GLY A 86 -5.55 -10.46 18.54
N LEU A 87 -4.93 -10.93 19.62
CA LEU A 87 -3.60 -11.52 19.60
C LEU A 87 -3.72 -13.05 19.60
N LEU A 88 -2.96 -13.70 18.73
CA LEU A 88 -2.64 -15.12 18.86
C LEU A 88 -1.39 -15.23 19.72
N GLU A 89 -1.56 -15.72 20.95
CA GLU A 89 -0.48 -15.97 21.88
C GLU A 89 0.06 -17.38 21.66
N THR A 90 1.34 -17.49 21.33
CA THR A 90 2.08 -18.75 21.21
C THR A 90 3.09 -18.85 22.34
N ASP A 91 3.78 -19.99 22.46
CA ASP A 91 4.83 -20.15 23.46
C ASP A 91 6.02 -19.21 23.18
N GLU A 92 6.23 -18.85 21.91
CA GLU A 92 7.35 -18.03 21.44
C GLU A 92 7.02 -16.52 21.41
N ALA A 93 5.83 -16.14 20.92
CA ALA A 93 5.47 -14.76 20.63
C ALA A 93 3.95 -14.52 20.59
N ALA A 94 3.55 -13.24 20.49
CA ALA A 94 2.17 -12.84 20.29
C ALA A 94 2.02 -12.05 18.98
N PHE A 95 1.02 -12.42 18.20
CA PHE A 95 0.83 -11.86 16.85
C PHE A 95 -0.55 -11.25 16.70
N VAL A 96 -0.62 -10.04 16.14
CA VAL A 96 -1.89 -9.41 15.80
C VAL A 96 -2.55 -10.18 14.67
N MET A 97 -3.79 -10.58 14.90
CA MET A 97 -4.63 -11.23 13.90
C MET A 97 -5.79 -10.33 13.51
N GLY A 98 -6.23 -10.49 12.28
CA GLY A 98 -7.39 -9.77 11.78
C GLY A 98 -8.07 -10.47 10.62
N THR A 99 -9.00 -9.76 10.03
CA THR A 99 -9.64 -10.11 8.76
C THR A 99 -9.63 -8.88 7.87
N ALA A 100 -9.57 -9.05 6.57
CA ALA A 100 -9.60 -7.95 5.62
C ALA A 100 -10.51 -8.28 4.44
N ASP A 101 -11.10 -7.23 3.87
CA ASP A 101 -11.88 -7.35 2.64
C ASP A 101 -10.95 -7.37 1.40
N PRO A 102 -11.44 -7.81 0.22
CA PRO A 102 -10.65 -7.84 -1.01
C PRO A 102 -10.06 -6.47 -1.40
N ALA A 103 -10.77 -5.38 -1.10
CA ALA A 103 -10.32 -4.03 -1.43
C ALA A 103 -9.13 -3.60 -0.56
N PHE A 104 -9.07 -4.02 0.71
CA PHE A 104 -7.91 -3.79 1.56
C PHE A 104 -6.68 -4.49 1.00
N TYR A 105 -6.80 -5.75 0.60
CA TYR A 105 -5.69 -6.49 0.01
C TYR A 105 -5.15 -5.79 -1.25
N GLU A 106 -6.04 -5.34 -2.14
CA GLU A 106 -5.65 -4.54 -3.31
C GLU A 106 -4.92 -3.24 -2.90
N LEU A 107 -5.49 -2.49 -1.96
CA LEU A 107 -4.90 -1.23 -1.49
C LEU A 107 -3.58 -1.42 -0.74
N ALA A 108 -3.42 -2.49 0.02
CA ALA A 108 -2.17 -2.83 0.70
C ALA A 108 -1.08 -3.24 -0.30
N ASN A 109 -1.45 -3.54 -1.55
CA ASN A 109 -0.57 -4.12 -2.56
C ASN A 109 0.20 -5.33 -1.99
N TYR A 110 -0.50 -6.17 -1.22
CA TYR A 110 0.12 -7.36 -0.63
C TYR A 110 0.65 -8.28 -1.73
N HIS A 111 1.81 -8.88 -1.47
CA HIS A 111 2.41 -9.81 -2.41
C HIS A 111 2.31 -11.22 -1.82
N LEU A 112 1.46 -12.04 -2.44
CA LEU A 112 1.30 -13.45 -2.09
C LEU A 112 2.48 -14.24 -2.67
N ILE A 113 3.29 -14.82 -1.79
CA ILE A 113 4.46 -15.62 -2.15
C ILE A 113 4.01 -17.02 -2.56
N GLN A 114 3.09 -17.62 -1.77
CA GLN A 114 2.62 -18.98 -2.00
C GLN A 114 1.22 -19.20 -1.41
N GLY A 115 0.47 -20.15 -1.98
CA GLY A 115 -0.86 -20.54 -1.51
C GLY A 115 -1.94 -19.58 -1.97
N ASP A 116 -2.99 -19.44 -1.17
CA ASP A 116 -4.19 -18.68 -1.48
C ASP A 116 -4.69 -17.86 -0.27
N LEU A 117 -5.52 -16.85 -0.55
CA LEU A 117 -6.29 -16.16 0.48
C LEU A 117 -7.21 -17.14 1.23
N PRO A 118 -7.37 -16.97 2.55
CA PRO A 118 -8.14 -17.90 3.36
C PRO A 118 -9.62 -17.81 3.02
N GLN A 119 -10.24 -18.96 2.78
CA GLN A 119 -11.65 -19.08 2.43
C GLN A 119 -12.51 -19.35 3.66
N THR A 120 -11.93 -20.02 4.67
CA THR A 120 -12.64 -20.45 5.87
C THR A 120 -12.02 -19.89 7.15
N GLY A 121 -12.80 -19.87 8.23
CA GLY A 121 -12.34 -19.41 9.54
C GLY A 121 -11.26 -20.27 10.20
N SER A 122 -10.97 -21.44 9.65
CA SER A 122 -9.87 -22.32 10.05
C SER A 122 -8.60 -22.11 9.21
N GLU A 123 -8.66 -21.26 8.20
CA GLU A 123 -7.54 -20.95 7.32
C GLU A 123 -6.95 -19.58 7.65
N ILE A 124 -5.64 -19.45 7.48
CA ILE A 124 -4.90 -18.24 7.80
C ILE A 124 -3.88 -17.91 6.71
N LEU A 125 -3.84 -16.64 6.32
CA LEU A 125 -2.75 -16.03 5.56
C LEU A 125 -1.74 -15.44 6.54
N VAL A 126 -0.46 -15.73 6.36
CA VAL A 126 0.58 -15.33 7.31
C VAL A 126 1.71 -14.58 6.62
N GLU A 127 2.24 -13.56 7.30
CA GLU A 127 3.48 -12.91 6.88
C GLU A 127 4.70 -13.83 7.08
N THR A 128 5.70 -13.70 6.22
CA THR A 128 6.98 -14.44 6.37
C THR A 128 7.64 -14.26 7.73
N ARG A 129 7.60 -13.06 8.31
CA ARG A 129 8.15 -12.77 9.65
C ARG A 129 7.49 -13.62 10.74
N VAL A 130 6.18 -13.87 10.62
CA VAL A 130 5.46 -14.72 11.58
C VAL A 130 5.98 -16.15 11.53
N LEU A 131 6.22 -16.67 10.32
CA LEU A 131 6.79 -18.00 10.15
C LEU A 131 8.22 -18.10 10.70
N ASP A 132 9.03 -17.06 10.48
CA ASP A 132 10.39 -16.98 11.05
C ASP A 132 10.38 -17.02 12.57
N GLU A 133 9.51 -16.22 13.19
CA GLU A 133 9.40 -16.13 14.66
C GLU A 133 8.86 -17.44 15.27
N LEU A 134 8.01 -18.16 14.56
CA LEU A 134 7.51 -19.48 14.96
C LEU A 134 8.47 -20.63 14.59
N GLY A 135 9.56 -20.36 13.87
CA GLY A 135 10.46 -21.40 13.37
C GLY A 135 9.80 -22.39 12.38
N LEU A 136 8.76 -21.95 11.67
CA LEU A 136 8.00 -22.74 10.72
C LEU A 136 8.57 -22.65 9.30
N ALA A 137 8.20 -23.62 8.46
CA ALA A 137 8.64 -23.60 7.07
C ALA A 137 7.75 -22.69 6.22
N TYR A 138 8.29 -22.22 5.11
CA TYR A 138 7.59 -21.37 4.15
C TYR A 138 6.74 -22.22 3.21
N VAL A 139 5.81 -23.01 3.74
CA VAL A 139 4.96 -23.91 2.96
C VAL A 139 3.51 -23.86 3.47
N PRO A 140 2.52 -23.64 2.59
CA PRO A 140 1.10 -23.78 2.95
C PRO A 140 0.72 -25.18 3.42
N GLY A 141 -0.39 -25.29 4.13
CA GLY A 141 -0.92 -26.53 4.70
C GLY A 141 -0.37 -26.88 6.09
N GLN A 142 0.58 -26.10 6.60
CA GLN A 142 1.07 -26.25 7.97
C GLN A 142 0.06 -25.73 8.99
N ALA A 143 0.12 -26.25 10.21
CA ALA A 143 -0.73 -25.83 11.31
C ALA A 143 -0.02 -24.77 12.17
N VAL A 144 -0.73 -23.69 12.49
CA VAL A 144 -0.32 -22.68 13.47
C VAL A 144 -1.29 -22.79 14.65
N THR A 145 -0.77 -23.06 15.85
CA THR A 145 -1.58 -23.20 17.06
C THR A 145 -1.18 -22.14 18.07
N GLY A 146 -2.18 -21.56 18.73
CA GLY A 146 -1.97 -20.63 19.83
C GLY A 146 -3.24 -20.41 20.62
N VAL A 147 -3.20 -19.47 21.56
CA VAL A 147 -4.30 -19.10 22.42
C VAL A 147 -4.85 -17.75 21.98
N ILE A 148 -6.18 -17.67 21.84
CA ILE A 148 -6.88 -16.42 21.56
C ILE A 148 -7.98 -16.26 22.60
N GLN A 149 -7.93 -15.18 23.36
CA GLN A 149 -8.93 -14.88 24.40
C GLN A 149 -9.15 -16.06 25.39
N GLY A 150 -8.09 -16.83 25.68
CA GLY A 150 -8.13 -17.97 26.58
C GLY A 150 -8.55 -19.31 25.95
N GLU A 151 -8.86 -19.35 24.65
CA GLU A 151 -9.17 -20.58 23.93
C GLU A 151 -8.02 -21.00 23.01
N ILE A 152 -7.63 -22.28 23.06
CA ILE A 152 -6.68 -22.86 22.10
C ILE A 152 -7.35 -22.93 20.73
N ARG A 153 -6.68 -22.36 19.73
CA ARG A 153 -7.12 -22.36 18.34
C ARG A 153 -5.98 -22.82 17.45
N THR A 154 -6.33 -23.62 16.45
CA THR A 154 -5.41 -24.11 15.43
C THR A 154 -5.93 -23.69 14.06
N PHE A 155 -5.05 -23.07 13.28
CA PHE A 155 -5.31 -22.65 11.91
C PHE A 155 -4.42 -23.41 10.94
N THR A 156 -4.93 -23.62 9.72
CA THR A 156 -4.13 -24.15 8.61
C THR A 156 -3.66 -22.97 7.77
N VAL A 157 -2.35 -22.87 7.52
CA VAL A 157 -1.77 -21.83 6.65
C VAL A 157 -2.27 -22.05 5.23
N SER A 158 -3.17 -21.20 4.73
CA SER A 158 -3.66 -21.27 3.35
C SER A 158 -2.72 -20.55 2.39
N GLY A 159 -2.03 -19.52 2.86
CA GLY A 159 -1.12 -18.72 2.06
C GLY A 159 -0.06 -18.01 2.89
N ILE A 160 0.97 -17.55 2.20
CA ILE A 160 2.13 -16.85 2.77
C ILE A 160 2.34 -15.57 1.97
N MET A 161 2.48 -14.44 2.66
CA MET A 161 2.70 -13.14 2.06
C MET A 161 3.99 -12.48 2.56
N ASP A 162 4.52 -11.56 1.76
CA ASP A 162 5.59 -10.66 2.20
C ASP A 162 5.15 -9.81 3.40
N ASN A 163 6.13 -9.33 4.16
CA ASN A 163 5.89 -8.49 5.34
C ASN A 163 5.41 -7.09 4.91
N TYR A 164 4.11 -6.90 4.81
CA TYR A 164 3.52 -5.60 4.46
C TYR A 164 3.48 -4.68 5.70
N SER A 165 3.20 -5.24 6.87
CA SER A 165 3.03 -4.50 8.12
C SER A 165 4.33 -3.83 8.58
N ALA A 166 5.48 -4.49 8.35
CA ALA A 166 6.81 -4.01 8.73
C ALA A 166 7.19 -2.66 8.08
N LEU A 167 6.51 -2.28 6.99
CA LEU A 167 6.78 -1.05 6.26
C LEU A 167 5.90 0.11 6.73
N TRP A 168 4.94 -0.15 7.62
CA TRP A 168 3.97 0.84 8.08
C TRP A 168 4.39 1.41 9.44
N ILE A 169 4.11 2.69 9.68
CA ILE A 169 4.40 3.37 10.96
C ILE A 169 3.67 2.69 12.13
N SER A 170 2.52 2.08 11.85
CA SER A 170 1.72 1.32 12.81
C SER A 170 1.90 -0.19 12.70
N GLY A 171 2.98 -0.68 12.09
CA GLY A 171 3.19 -2.09 11.74
C GLY A 171 2.93 -3.06 12.89
N ASP A 172 3.47 -2.78 14.07
CA ASP A 172 3.30 -3.61 15.28
C ASP A 172 1.84 -3.71 15.76
N ARG A 173 0.95 -2.87 15.23
CA ARG A 173 -0.48 -2.84 15.54
C ARG A 173 -1.34 -3.39 14.41
N GLN A 174 -0.74 -3.77 13.28
CA GLN A 174 -1.47 -4.34 12.15
C GLN A 174 -1.45 -5.86 12.13
N PRO A 175 -2.49 -6.49 11.55
CA PRO A 175 -2.54 -7.93 11.41
C PRO A 175 -1.33 -8.49 10.63
N GLY A 176 -0.43 -9.19 11.31
CA GLY A 176 0.57 -10.04 10.64
C GLY A 176 -0.03 -11.35 10.12
N MET A 177 -1.28 -11.63 10.51
CA MET A 177 -2.03 -12.80 10.09
C MET A 177 -3.50 -12.46 9.81
N PHE A 178 -4.02 -12.95 8.68
CA PHE A 178 -5.41 -12.76 8.30
C PHE A 178 -6.16 -14.08 8.27
N VAL A 179 -7.31 -14.12 8.95
CA VAL A 179 -8.17 -15.30 9.00
C VAL A 179 -9.31 -15.17 7.98
N GLY A 180 -9.73 -16.30 7.41
CA GLY A 180 -10.85 -16.36 6.48
C GLY A 180 -12.21 -16.14 7.16
N GLN A 181 -13.26 -16.04 6.33
CA GLN A 181 -14.62 -15.81 6.81
C GLN A 181 -15.12 -17.01 7.64
N GLY A 182 -15.83 -16.74 8.74
CA GLY A 182 -16.49 -17.76 9.55
C GLY A 182 -15.72 -18.25 10.79
N SER A 183 -14.64 -17.59 11.20
CA SER A 183 -13.81 -17.93 12.38
C SER A 183 -14.48 -17.77 13.76
N GLY A 184 -15.81 -17.65 13.80
CA GLY A 184 -16.54 -17.33 15.02
C GLY A 184 -16.35 -15.85 15.36
N ARG A 185 -17.12 -14.99 14.68
CA ARG A 185 -17.43 -13.65 15.19
C ARG A 185 -17.93 -13.79 16.63
N SER A 186 -17.10 -13.52 17.62
CA SER A 186 -17.65 -12.96 18.84
C SER A 186 -18.12 -11.56 18.45
N ARG A 187 -19.40 -11.49 18.07
CA ARG A 187 -20.13 -10.27 17.79
C ARG A 187 -19.95 -9.39 19.02
N LYS A 188 -18.96 -8.48 19.01
CA LYS A 188 -18.94 -7.43 20.00
C LYS A 188 -20.08 -6.49 19.67
N VAL A 189 -20.97 -6.42 20.66
CA VAL A 189 -22.15 -5.56 20.78
C VAL A 189 -21.77 -4.10 20.53
#